data_AF-A0A8B6H2E5-F1
#
_entry.id   AF-A0A8B6H2E5-F1
#
_cell.length_a   1.000
_cell.length_b   1.000
_cell.length_c   1.000
_cell.angle_alpha   90.00
_cell.angle_beta   90.00
_cell.angle_gamma   90.00
#
_symmetry.space_group_name_H-M   'P 1'
#
loop_
_entity.id
_entity.type
_entity.pdbx_description
1 polymer ?
#
loop_
_entity_poly.entity_id
_entity_poly.type
_entity_poly.pdbx_seq_one_letter_code
_entity_poly.pdbx_strand_id
1 'polypeptide(L)'
;MRHVDLLFQTSDSKQHYCWIKSLSRLLGSQISEHGHELFFCRRCLNHFSRQDILDEHMEYCSRKDAVRIVMPEEESFVGFHNHKKMMRVPFAIYADFECFTEKLDTCQPDSSHSYTKAYQLQRPSGFCYHIKYAHGDYKDPVVYCGEDAAKKFVQCIEEEVRAIAKLYKEKKPMEMTDDDKANFEASTHCHICGDALGGDKVRDHDHLTGKYRGAAHNQCNLDFQLPKHVPIFFHNLSGYDAHIFVKELGFSEGKINVIPNTDEKYISFSKQVDNLEMRFVDSCRFLLSSLDNLAKNLTPDQFKTVKARFGDRHELMIRKGVFSLRIYGWTGQAGRDLSPAQRSLLQHALRRGY
;
A
#
# COMPACT_ATOMS: atom_id res chain seq x y z
N MET A 1 24.78 30.21 35.73
CA MET A 1 25.61 30.13 34.51
C MET A 1 25.04 31.14 33.50
N ARG A 2 25.83 32.09 32.98
CA ARG A 2 25.37 32.99 31.92
C ARG A 2 25.64 32.31 30.57
N HIS A 3 24.58 32.01 29.83
CA HIS A 3 24.67 31.44 28.48
C HIS A 3 24.79 32.57 27.45
N VAL A 4 25.71 32.45 26.50
CA VAL A 4 25.94 33.45 25.44
C VAL A 4 25.94 32.74 24.09
N ASP A 5 25.19 33.28 23.13
CA ASP A 5 25.11 32.75 21.77
C ASP A 5 26.13 33.40 20.85
N LEU A 6 26.92 32.59 20.14
CA LEU A 6 27.92 33.06 19.20
C LEU A 6 27.67 32.46 17.82
N LEU A 7 27.68 33.31 16.79
CA LEU A 7 27.73 32.91 15.40
C LEU A 7 29.20 32.77 15.01
N PHE A 8 29.60 31.57 14.59
CA PHE A 8 30.94 31.32 14.05
C PHE A 8 30.92 31.49 12.54
N GLN A 9 31.78 32.36 12.02
CA GLN A 9 31.92 32.57 10.59
C GLN A 9 33.38 32.34 10.21
N THR A 10 33.57 31.56 9.15
CA THR A 10 34.88 31.20 8.61
C THR A 10 35.00 31.67 7.17
N SER A 11 36.15 32.25 6.86
CA SER A 11 36.62 32.58 5.51
C SER A 11 38.01 31.98 5.36
N ASP A 12 38.48 31.75 4.13
CA ASP A 12 39.68 30.95 3.80
C ASP A 12 40.96 31.26 4.61
N SER A 13 41.05 32.40 5.29
CA SER A 13 42.17 32.76 6.18
C SER A 13 41.79 33.42 7.52
N LYS A 14 40.49 33.62 7.83
CA LYS A 14 40.04 34.33 9.05
C LYS A 14 38.80 33.70 9.65
N GLN A 15 38.85 33.51 10.97
CA GLN A 15 37.77 33.01 11.80
C GLN A 15 37.34 34.11 12.77
N HIS A 16 36.04 34.39 12.85
CA HIS A 16 35.49 35.36 13.79
C HIS A 16 34.22 34.85 14.46
N TYR A 17 34.03 35.28 15.72
CA TYR A 17 32.82 35.04 16.48
C TYR A 17 32.01 36.35 16.57
N CYS A 18 30.75 36.28 16.15
CA CYS A 18 29.80 37.38 16.29
C CYS A 18 28.82 37.07 17.42
N TRP A 19 28.59 38.02 18.31
CA TRP A 19 27.60 37.84 19.38
C TRP A 19 26.18 37.92 18.84
N ILE A 20 25.39 36.85 19.05
CA ILE A 20 23.97 36.84 18.76
C ILE A 20 23.23 37.41 19.97
N LYS A 21 22.75 38.65 19.84
CA LYS A 21 21.97 39.32 20.91
C LYS A 21 20.58 38.74 21.11
N SER A 22 19.97 38.25 20.04
CA SER A 22 18.65 37.62 20.05
C SER A 22 18.57 36.59 18.93
N LEU A 23 18.49 35.31 19.30
CA LEU A 23 18.34 34.20 18.35
C LEU A 23 17.00 34.29 17.61
N SER A 24 15.95 34.70 18.32
CA SER A 24 14.60 34.90 17.77
C SER A 24 14.57 35.90 16.62
N ARG A 25 15.30 37.02 16.76
CA ARG A 25 15.43 38.01 15.68
C ARG A 25 16.26 37.53 14.50
N LEU A 26 17.31 36.74 14.76
CA LEU A 26 18.22 36.25 13.71
C LEU A 26 17.55 35.21 12.80
N LEU A 27 16.78 34.30 13.40
CA LEU A 27 16.17 33.18 12.67
C LEU A 27 14.71 33.45 12.29
N GLY A 28 13.99 34.28 13.05
CA GLY A 28 12.55 34.47 12.85
C GLY A 28 12.18 35.01 11.48
N SER A 29 12.95 35.99 10.98
CA SER A 29 12.72 36.58 9.65
C SER A 29 12.98 35.64 8.47
N GLN A 30 13.67 34.51 8.70
CA GLN A 30 13.94 33.50 7.68
C GLN A 30 12.84 32.42 7.62
N ILE A 31 12.00 32.33 8.66
CA ILE A 31 11.00 31.27 8.84
C ILE A 31 9.59 31.80 8.61
N SER A 32 9.30 33.03 9.06
CA SER A 32 7.97 33.62 9.02
C SER A 32 8.02 35.06 8.52
N GLU A 33 7.13 35.40 7.59
CA GLU A 33 6.88 36.78 7.17
C GLU A 33 5.99 37.53 8.17
N HIS A 34 5.27 36.80 9.03
CA HIS A 34 4.49 37.36 10.11
C HIS A 34 5.45 37.76 11.24
N GLY A 35 5.57 39.06 11.50
CA GLY A 35 6.52 39.67 12.45
C GLY A 35 6.27 39.37 13.93
N HIS A 36 5.68 38.22 14.26
CA HIS A 36 5.51 37.75 15.63
C HIS A 36 6.83 37.14 16.14
N GLU A 37 7.07 37.27 17.45
CA GLU A 37 8.25 36.69 18.09
C GLU A 37 8.14 35.16 18.10
N LEU A 38 9.21 34.49 17.65
CA LEU A 38 9.35 33.04 17.69
C LEU A 38 10.33 32.63 18.79
N PHE A 39 10.01 31.53 19.46
CA PHE A 39 10.80 30.96 20.55
C PHE A 39 11.53 29.73 20.05
N PHE A 40 12.84 29.62 20.30
CA PHE A 40 13.67 28.54 19.75
C PHE A 40 14.24 27.65 20.84
N CYS A 41 14.14 26.34 20.64
CA CYS A 41 14.87 25.38 21.46
C CYS A 41 16.36 25.37 21.07
N ARG A 42 17.24 25.72 22.01
CA ARG A 42 18.69 25.80 21.79
C ARG A 42 19.36 24.45 21.51
N ARG A 43 18.67 23.34 21.78
CA ARG A 43 19.19 21.97 21.60
C ARG A 43 18.87 21.38 20.24
N CYS A 44 17.62 21.52 19.80
CA CYS A 44 17.13 20.93 18.55
C CYS A 44 16.82 21.96 17.45
N LEU A 45 16.91 23.26 17.77
CA LEU A 45 16.63 24.38 16.88
C LEU A 45 15.19 24.44 16.30
N ASN A 46 14.25 23.68 16.86
CA ASN A 46 12.83 23.85 16.57
C ASN A 46 12.29 25.19 17.10
N HIS A 47 11.26 25.71 16.42
CA HIS A 47 10.61 26.98 16.75
C HIS A 47 9.20 26.76 17.28
N PHE A 48 8.76 27.68 18.14
CA PHE A 48 7.45 27.69 18.79
C PHE A 48 6.89 29.10 18.77
N SER A 49 5.57 29.22 18.68
CA SER A 49 4.87 30.52 18.67
C SER A 49 4.75 31.14 20.06
N ARG A 50 4.92 30.35 21.13
CA ARG A 50 4.78 30.80 22.52
C ARG A 50 5.83 30.14 23.43
N GLN A 51 6.19 30.83 24.51
CA GLN A 51 7.18 30.38 25.49
C GLN A 51 6.73 29.13 26.27
N ASP A 52 5.46 29.03 26.63
CA ASP A 52 4.93 27.88 27.40
C ASP A 52 5.04 26.55 26.63
N ILE A 53 4.85 26.59 25.31
CA ILE A 53 5.01 25.41 24.44
C ILE A 53 6.49 25.01 24.34
N LEU A 54 7.41 25.97 24.30
CA LEU A 54 8.85 25.69 24.35
C LEU A 54 9.22 25.05 25.69
N ASP A 55 8.66 25.52 26.80
CA ASP A 55 8.93 24.97 28.13
C ASP A 55 8.45 23.51 28.23
N GLU A 56 7.24 23.21 27.73
CA GLU A 56 6.73 21.82 27.62
C GLU A 56 7.63 20.95 26.72
N HIS A 57 8.05 21.47 25.57
CA HIS A 57 9.00 20.78 24.69
C HIS A 57 10.32 20.47 25.40
N MET A 58 10.82 21.39 26.23
CA MET A 58 12.07 21.22 26.98
C MET A 58 12.00 20.09 28.00
N GLU A 59 10.83 19.76 28.56
CA GLU A 59 10.69 18.62 29.48
C GLU A 59 11.08 17.28 28.83
N TYR A 60 10.81 17.13 27.53
CA TYR A 60 11.14 15.91 26.78
C TYR A 60 12.44 16.04 25.99
N CYS A 61 12.71 17.19 25.39
CA CYS A 61 13.92 17.44 24.62
C CYS A 61 15.17 17.40 25.50
N SER A 62 15.06 17.87 26.75
CA SER A 62 16.18 17.85 27.69
C SER A 62 16.66 16.44 28.05
N ARG A 63 15.77 15.44 27.98
CA ARG A 63 16.04 14.05 28.37
C ARG A 63 16.69 13.21 27.27
N LYS A 64 16.70 13.70 26.02
CA LYS A 64 17.32 13.01 24.88
C LYS A 64 18.68 13.63 24.60
N ASP A 65 19.63 12.86 24.08
CA ASP A 65 20.91 13.41 23.63
C ASP A 65 20.71 14.35 22.42
N ALA A 66 21.56 15.36 22.31
CA ALA A 66 21.53 16.25 21.14
C ALA A 66 21.91 15.45 19.90
N VAL A 67 20.99 15.31 18.95
CA VAL A 67 21.24 14.60 17.69
C VAL A 67 21.92 15.56 16.72
N ARG A 68 23.21 15.34 16.44
CA ARG A 68 23.89 15.99 15.32
C ARG A 68 23.61 15.15 14.07
N ILE A 69 22.93 15.74 13.09
CA ILE A 69 22.78 15.11 11.77
C ILE A 69 24.17 15.09 11.12
N VAL A 70 24.76 13.90 11.02
CA VAL A 70 25.98 13.67 10.25
C VAL A 70 25.53 13.21 8.87
N MET A 71 25.73 14.08 7.88
CA MET A 71 25.55 13.68 6.50
C MET A 71 26.69 12.72 6.13
N PRO A 72 26.42 11.70 5.31
CA PRO A 72 27.47 10.84 4.81
C PRO A 72 28.48 11.66 3.99
N GLU A 73 29.71 11.18 3.90
CA GLU A 73 30.76 11.82 3.10
C GLU A 73 30.37 11.81 1.61
N GLU A 74 30.91 12.75 0.83
CA GLU A 74 30.76 12.73 -0.62
C GLU A 74 31.20 11.35 -1.15
N GLU A 75 30.47 10.81 -2.12
CA GLU A 75 30.67 9.45 -2.68
C GLU A 75 30.38 8.27 -1.72
N SER A 76 29.66 8.51 -0.62
CA SER A 76 29.12 7.40 0.19
C SER A 76 27.90 6.75 -0.47
N PHE A 77 27.98 5.44 -0.73
CA PHE A 77 26.88 4.65 -1.27
C PHE A 77 26.21 3.80 -0.19
N VAL A 78 24.87 3.72 -0.23
CA VAL A 78 24.10 2.78 0.58
C VAL A 78 23.68 1.62 -0.30
N GLY A 79 24.11 0.41 0.05
CA GLY A 79 23.71 -0.83 -0.61
C GLY A 79 22.45 -1.42 0.00
N PHE A 80 21.63 -2.07 -0.84
CA PHE A 80 20.53 -2.89 -0.35
C PHE A 80 21.05 -4.28 0.01
N HIS A 81 20.97 -4.69 1.28
CA HIS A 81 21.51 -5.99 1.72
C HIS A 81 20.47 -7.13 1.80
N ASN A 82 19.18 -6.80 1.86
CA ASN A 82 18.14 -7.79 2.15
C ASN A 82 17.58 -8.42 0.87
N HIS A 83 18.46 -8.97 0.02
CA HIS A 83 18.13 -9.44 -1.33
C HIS A 83 16.99 -10.47 -1.37
N LYS A 84 16.81 -11.28 -0.32
CA LYS A 84 15.65 -12.18 -0.16
C LYS A 84 14.29 -11.47 -0.26
N LYS A 85 14.21 -10.18 0.06
CA LYS A 85 12.99 -9.37 -0.08
C LYS A 85 12.77 -8.80 -1.49
N MET A 86 13.72 -8.98 -2.41
CA MET A 86 13.55 -8.60 -3.82
C MET A 86 12.67 -9.60 -4.58
N MET A 87 12.40 -10.77 -4.00
CA MET A 87 11.48 -11.73 -4.60
C MET A 87 10.10 -11.10 -4.73
N ARG A 88 9.68 -10.89 -5.98
CA ARG A 88 8.35 -10.39 -6.30
C ARG A 88 7.29 -11.38 -5.84
N VAL A 89 6.23 -10.89 -5.21
CA VAL A 89 5.08 -11.74 -4.90
C VAL A 89 4.38 -12.12 -6.21
N PRO A 90 4.24 -13.42 -6.53
CA PRO A 90 3.67 -13.88 -7.80
C PRO A 90 2.21 -13.49 -8.02
N PHE A 91 1.41 -13.41 -6.96
CA PHE A 91 -0.03 -13.12 -7.03
C PHE A 91 -0.34 -11.86 -6.23
N ALA A 92 -1.13 -10.95 -6.81
CA ALA A 92 -1.69 -9.80 -6.13
C ALA A 92 -3.17 -9.68 -6.47
N ILE A 93 -4.01 -9.43 -5.48
CA ILE A 93 -5.45 -9.25 -5.65
C ILE A 93 -5.77 -7.77 -5.56
N TYR A 94 -6.55 -7.25 -6.49
CA TYR A 94 -7.09 -5.89 -6.44
C TYR A 94 -8.60 -6.00 -6.28
N ALA A 95 -9.14 -5.38 -5.24
CA ALA A 95 -10.55 -5.50 -4.89
C ALA A 95 -11.18 -4.13 -4.63
N ASP A 96 -12.49 -4.06 -4.82
CA ASP A 96 -13.31 -2.87 -4.61
C ASP A 96 -14.74 -3.27 -4.21
N PHE A 97 -15.34 -2.56 -3.26
CA PHE A 97 -16.75 -2.74 -2.89
C PHE A 97 -17.61 -1.63 -3.48
N GLU A 98 -18.79 -2.02 -3.95
CA GLU A 98 -19.86 -1.06 -4.23
C GLU A 98 -20.81 -1.03 -3.03
N CYS A 99 -21.26 0.17 -2.64
CA CYS A 99 -22.14 0.36 -1.50
C CYS A 99 -23.35 1.22 -1.88
N PHE A 100 -24.53 0.83 -1.41
CA PHE A 100 -25.66 1.73 -1.36
C PHE A 100 -25.51 2.70 -0.20
N THR A 101 -25.87 3.95 -0.46
CA THR A 101 -25.88 5.00 0.55
C THR A 101 -27.33 5.24 0.97
N GLU A 102 -27.73 4.63 2.07
CA GLU A 102 -29.05 4.82 2.65
C GLU A 102 -29.02 6.01 3.61
N LYS A 103 -30.01 6.89 3.54
CA LYS A 103 -30.13 7.96 4.55
C LYS A 103 -30.53 7.32 5.87
N LEU A 104 -29.85 7.71 6.95
CA LEU A 104 -30.29 7.38 8.30
C LEU A 104 -31.42 8.34 8.69
N ASP A 105 -32.64 7.81 8.82
CA ASP A 105 -33.73 8.54 9.48
C ASP A 105 -33.45 8.52 10.98
N THR A 106 -32.74 9.52 11.49
CA THR A 106 -32.61 9.71 12.94
C THR A 106 -32.95 11.13 13.38
N CYS A 107 -33.60 11.17 14.54
CA CYS A 107 -34.11 12.35 15.24
C CYS A 107 -33.00 13.38 15.52
N GLN A 108 -33.40 14.64 15.73
CA GLN A 108 -32.51 15.78 16.00
C GLN A 108 -31.46 15.46 17.09
N PRO A 109 -30.24 16.04 16.99
CA PRO A 109 -29.13 15.74 17.90
C PRO A 109 -29.47 16.15 19.33
N ASP A 110 -29.08 15.31 20.30
CA ASP A 110 -29.00 15.70 21.70
C ASP A 110 -27.86 16.72 21.88
N SER A 111 -28.20 17.92 22.36
CA SER A 111 -27.26 19.02 22.60
C SER A 111 -26.16 18.70 23.62
N SER A 112 -26.25 17.57 24.33
CA SER A 112 -25.34 17.22 25.43
C SER A 112 -24.22 16.23 25.08
N HIS A 113 -24.26 15.50 23.95
CA HIS A 113 -23.39 14.32 23.77
C HIS A 113 -22.63 14.15 22.44
N SER A 114 -22.94 14.83 21.32
CA SER A 114 -22.12 14.71 20.09
C SER A 114 -22.43 15.77 19.02
N TYR A 115 -21.38 16.31 18.40
CA TYR A 115 -21.47 17.18 17.20
C TYR A 115 -21.48 16.40 15.88
N THR A 116 -21.23 15.09 15.89
CA THR A 116 -21.13 14.26 14.67
C THR A 116 -22.46 13.60 14.36
N LYS A 117 -23.09 13.98 13.24
CA LYS A 117 -24.31 13.35 12.73
C LYS A 117 -23.97 12.27 11.69
N ALA A 118 -24.21 11.00 12.03
CA ALA A 118 -24.25 9.94 11.04
C ALA A 118 -25.52 10.10 10.20
N TYR A 119 -25.39 10.63 8.98
CA TYR A 119 -26.52 10.95 8.10
C TYR A 119 -26.77 9.88 7.03
N GLN A 120 -25.79 8.99 6.81
CA GLN A 120 -25.84 7.94 5.80
C GLN A 120 -25.27 6.63 6.36
N LEU A 121 -25.95 5.53 6.08
CA LEU A 121 -25.48 4.18 6.29
C LEU A 121 -25.05 3.59 4.96
N GLN A 122 -23.84 3.07 4.92
CA GLN A 122 -23.34 2.38 3.75
C GLN A 122 -23.58 0.89 3.87
N ARG A 123 -24.37 0.35 2.95
CA ARG A 123 -24.62 -1.09 2.85
C ARG A 123 -23.89 -1.65 1.63
N PRO A 124 -23.00 -2.64 1.79
CA PRO A 124 -22.33 -3.24 0.65
C PRO A 124 -23.36 -3.90 -0.26
N SER A 125 -23.36 -3.52 -1.53
CA SER A 125 -24.26 -4.05 -2.57
C SER A 125 -23.61 -5.17 -3.39
N GLY A 126 -22.28 -5.14 -3.47
CA GLY A 126 -21.48 -6.09 -4.21
C GLY A 126 -19.99 -5.79 -4.10
N PHE A 127 -19.19 -6.66 -4.70
CA PHE A 127 -17.75 -6.49 -4.80
C PHE A 127 -17.24 -6.99 -6.14
N CYS A 128 -16.09 -6.44 -6.55
CA CYS A 128 -15.28 -6.95 -7.64
C CYS A 128 -13.88 -7.24 -7.12
N TYR A 129 -13.27 -8.33 -7.57
CA TYR A 129 -11.82 -8.46 -7.43
C TYR A 129 -11.17 -9.10 -8.66
N HIS A 130 -9.95 -8.67 -8.95
CA HIS A 130 -9.11 -9.19 -10.02
C HIS A 130 -7.78 -9.69 -9.46
N ILE A 131 -7.39 -10.90 -9.85
CA ILE A 131 -6.11 -11.49 -9.44
C ILE A 131 -5.11 -11.30 -10.57
N LYS A 132 -4.04 -10.54 -10.29
CA LYS A 132 -2.92 -10.41 -11.20
C LYS A 132 -1.82 -11.41 -10.86
N TYR A 133 -1.39 -12.15 -11.87
CA TYR A 133 -0.30 -13.11 -11.79
C TYR A 133 0.95 -12.59 -12.51
N ALA A 134 2.12 -12.81 -11.94
CA ALA A 134 3.38 -12.30 -12.47
C ALA A 134 3.74 -12.87 -13.86
N HIS A 135 3.26 -14.07 -14.19
CA HIS A 135 3.60 -14.75 -15.45
C HIS A 135 2.47 -14.69 -16.50
N GLY A 136 1.48 -13.82 -16.33
CA GLY A 136 0.43 -13.60 -17.34
C GLY A 136 -0.95 -13.39 -16.73
N ASP A 137 -1.95 -13.94 -17.39
CA ASP A 137 -3.32 -13.96 -16.90
C ASP A 137 -3.59 -15.24 -16.13
N TYR A 138 -4.39 -15.14 -15.07
CA TYR A 138 -4.70 -16.25 -14.19
C TYR A 138 -6.17 -16.65 -14.33
N LYS A 139 -7.07 -15.71 -14.08
CA LYS A 139 -8.52 -15.90 -14.18
C LYS A 139 -9.24 -14.60 -14.49
N ASP A 140 -10.47 -14.73 -14.96
CA ASP A 140 -11.37 -13.58 -15.11
C ASP A 140 -11.65 -12.91 -13.74
N PRO A 141 -11.91 -11.58 -13.73
CA PRO A 141 -12.37 -10.88 -12.53
C PRO A 141 -13.64 -11.52 -11.96
N VAL A 142 -13.69 -11.63 -10.63
CA VAL A 142 -14.85 -12.16 -9.93
C VAL A 142 -15.73 -11.01 -9.48
N VAL A 143 -17.01 -11.12 -9.78
CA VAL A 143 -18.02 -10.12 -9.49
C VAL A 143 -19.17 -10.77 -8.73
N TYR A 144 -19.56 -10.14 -7.63
CA TYR A 144 -20.70 -10.57 -6.83
C TYR A 144 -21.61 -9.38 -6.51
N CYS A 145 -22.91 -9.55 -6.70
CA CYS A 145 -23.94 -8.60 -6.28
C CYS A 145 -25.05 -9.36 -5.55
N GLY A 146 -25.29 -9.03 -4.29
CA GLY A 146 -26.25 -9.76 -3.46
C GLY A 146 -26.13 -9.43 -1.98
N GLU A 147 -26.99 -10.07 -1.19
CA GLU A 147 -26.94 -9.99 0.27
C GLU A 147 -25.65 -10.61 0.82
N ASP A 148 -25.26 -10.21 2.04
CA ASP A 148 -24.05 -10.71 2.70
C ASP A 148 -22.74 -10.53 1.89
N ALA A 149 -22.66 -9.49 1.05
CA ALA A 149 -21.51 -9.21 0.20
C ALA A 149 -20.17 -9.24 0.96
N ALA A 150 -20.12 -8.70 2.18
CA ALA A 150 -18.92 -8.72 3.02
C ALA A 150 -18.47 -10.15 3.40
N LYS A 151 -19.42 -10.98 3.84
CA LYS A 151 -19.15 -12.38 4.21
C LYS A 151 -18.76 -13.20 2.99
N LYS A 152 -19.48 -13.03 1.88
CA LYS A 152 -19.16 -13.70 0.61
C LYS A 152 -17.80 -13.29 0.08
N PHE A 153 -17.42 -12.03 0.22
CA PHE A 153 -16.10 -11.56 -0.14
C PHE A 153 -15.01 -12.31 0.62
N VAL A 154 -15.09 -12.36 1.96
CA VAL A 154 -14.09 -13.07 2.78
C VAL A 154 -14.01 -14.55 2.40
N GLN A 155 -15.16 -15.21 2.22
CA GLN A 155 -15.20 -16.62 1.76
C GLN A 155 -14.47 -16.80 0.43
N CYS A 156 -14.78 -15.98 -0.57
CA CYS A 156 -14.13 -16.05 -1.87
C CYS A 156 -12.63 -15.82 -1.76
N ILE A 157 -12.18 -14.77 -1.07
CA ILE A 157 -10.75 -14.48 -0.94
C ILE A 157 -10.01 -15.61 -0.21
N GLU A 158 -10.60 -16.21 0.83
CA GLU A 158 -9.99 -17.37 1.48
C GLU A 158 -9.86 -18.56 0.51
N GLU A 159 -10.87 -18.86 -0.29
CA GLU A 159 -10.82 -19.92 -1.30
C GLU A 159 -9.72 -19.66 -2.35
N GLU A 160 -9.58 -18.42 -2.80
CA GLU A 160 -8.50 -18.02 -3.72
C GLU A 160 -7.12 -18.20 -3.10
N VAL A 161 -6.95 -17.80 -1.85
CA VAL A 161 -5.67 -17.95 -1.16
C VAL A 161 -5.36 -19.42 -0.93
N ARG A 162 -6.35 -20.28 -0.62
CA ARG A 162 -6.18 -21.74 -0.55
C ARG A 162 -5.80 -22.33 -1.92
N ALA A 163 -6.37 -21.85 -3.02
CA ALA A 163 -6.00 -22.28 -4.37
C ALA A 163 -4.56 -21.89 -4.71
N ILE A 164 -4.15 -20.66 -4.41
CA ILE A 164 -2.78 -20.18 -4.58
C ILE A 164 -1.80 -20.96 -3.69
N ALA A 165 -2.20 -21.30 -2.46
CA ALA A 165 -1.41 -22.12 -1.55
C ALA A 165 -1.12 -23.52 -2.12
N LYS A 166 -2.08 -24.12 -2.83
CA LYS A 166 -1.87 -25.40 -3.54
C LYS A 166 -0.84 -25.25 -4.67
N LEU A 167 -0.94 -24.18 -5.47
CA LEU A 167 0.04 -23.89 -6.52
C LEU A 167 1.46 -23.72 -5.96
N TYR A 168 1.61 -23.14 -4.76
CA TYR A 168 2.92 -22.99 -4.12
C TYR A 168 3.52 -24.31 -3.63
N LYS A 169 2.68 -25.33 -3.37
CA LYS A 169 3.13 -26.66 -2.98
C LYS A 169 3.63 -27.47 -4.18
N GLU A 170 3.05 -27.26 -5.35
CA GLU A 170 3.42 -27.93 -6.61
C GLU A 170 4.66 -27.27 -7.25
N LYS A 171 5.84 -27.54 -6.69
CA LYS A 171 7.10 -27.03 -7.25
C LYS A 171 7.40 -27.69 -8.58
N LYS A 172 7.44 -26.91 -9.65
CA LYS A 172 7.82 -27.39 -10.97
C LYS A 172 9.33 -27.64 -11.04
N PRO A 173 9.77 -28.73 -11.71
CA PRO A 173 11.18 -28.97 -11.94
C PRO A 173 11.77 -27.88 -12.84
N MET A 174 13.08 -27.69 -12.75
CA MET A 174 13.80 -26.73 -13.56
C MET A 174 13.81 -27.15 -15.04
N GLU A 175 13.41 -26.24 -15.91
CA GLU A 175 13.48 -26.36 -17.36
C GLU A 175 14.54 -25.37 -17.88
N MET A 176 15.53 -25.88 -18.60
CA MET A 176 16.61 -25.07 -19.18
C MET A 176 16.70 -25.29 -20.69
N THR A 177 16.73 -24.19 -21.43
CA THR A 177 17.10 -24.17 -22.85
C THR A 177 18.63 -24.23 -23.00
N ASP A 178 19.12 -24.43 -24.22
CA ASP A 178 20.57 -24.40 -24.47
C ASP A 178 21.16 -23.00 -24.28
N ASP A 179 20.40 -21.95 -24.58
CA ASP A 179 20.76 -20.56 -24.28
C ASP A 179 20.89 -20.32 -22.76
N ASP A 180 20.00 -20.90 -21.94
CA ASP A 180 20.07 -20.80 -20.48
C ASP A 180 21.34 -21.46 -19.92
N LYS A 181 21.75 -22.60 -20.50
CA LYS A 181 22.98 -23.29 -20.11
C LYS A 181 24.21 -22.44 -20.45
N ALA A 182 24.24 -21.87 -21.65
CA ALA A 182 25.31 -20.97 -22.07
C ALA A 182 25.37 -19.73 -21.17
N ASN A 183 24.21 -19.15 -20.82
CA ASN A 183 24.13 -18.03 -19.87
C ASN A 183 24.68 -18.40 -18.48
N PHE A 184 24.33 -19.57 -17.94
CA PHE A 184 24.83 -20.04 -16.66
C PHE A 184 26.35 -20.24 -16.66
N GLU A 185 26.91 -20.77 -17.74
CA GLU A 185 28.35 -20.96 -17.89
C GLU A 185 29.09 -19.62 -17.96
N ALA A 186 28.59 -18.68 -18.77
CA ALA A 186 29.17 -17.35 -18.95
C ALA A 186 28.98 -16.41 -17.75
N SER A 187 28.02 -16.69 -16.86
CA SER A 187 27.71 -15.82 -15.71
C SER A 187 28.85 -15.77 -14.69
N THR A 188 29.36 -14.57 -14.46
CA THR A 188 30.43 -14.27 -13.49
C THR A 188 29.92 -13.64 -12.19
N HIS A 189 28.68 -13.13 -12.17
CA HIS A 189 28.08 -12.45 -11.03
C HIS A 189 26.71 -13.03 -10.69
N CYS A 190 26.37 -13.01 -9.41
CA CYS A 190 25.11 -13.50 -8.88
C CYS A 190 23.97 -12.57 -9.28
N HIS A 191 22.93 -13.10 -9.92
CA HIS A 191 21.79 -12.27 -10.35
C HIS A 191 20.93 -11.75 -9.18
N ILE A 192 21.13 -12.26 -7.95
CA ILE A 192 20.35 -11.87 -6.75
C ILE A 192 21.03 -10.73 -5.98
N CYS A 193 22.31 -10.91 -5.61
CA CYS A 193 23.05 -9.90 -4.84
C CYS A 193 23.95 -8.99 -5.71
N GLY A 194 24.31 -9.43 -6.90
CA GLY A 194 25.21 -8.69 -7.81
C GLY A 194 26.70 -8.99 -7.61
N ASP A 195 27.10 -9.72 -6.56
CA ASP A 195 28.51 -10.01 -6.28
C ASP A 195 29.07 -11.14 -7.16
N ALA A 196 30.40 -11.22 -7.26
CA ALA A 196 31.08 -12.23 -8.07
C ALA A 196 30.78 -13.66 -7.59
N LEU A 197 30.59 -14.58 -8.55
CA LEU A 197 30.34 -16.01 -8.31
C LEU A 197 31.66 -16.78 -8.16
N GLY A 198 31.69 -17.72 -7.21
CA GLY A 198 32.82 -18.62 -7.00
C GLY A 198 32.45 -20.09 -7.23
N GLY A 199 33.07 -20.98 -6.45
CA GLY A 199 32.80 -22.42 -6.50
C GLY A 199 31.41 -22.83 -5.97
N ASP A 200 30.65 -21.90 -5.40
CA ASP A 200 29.31 -22.08 -4.86
C ASP A 200 28.20 -21.67 -5.86
N LYS A 201 28.55 -21.53 -7.14
CA LYS A 201 27.63 -21.18 -8.23
C LYS A 201 26.55 -22.25 -8.41
N VAL A 202 25.30 -21.86 -8.18
CA VAL A 202 24.09 -22.70 -8.37
C VAL A 202 23.11 -22.06 -9.35
N ARG A 203 22.17 -22.86 -9.85
CA ARG A 203 21.11 -22.44 -10.78
C ARG A 203 19.85 -22.09 -10.00
N ASP A 204 19.42 -20.84 -10.04
CA ASP A 204 18.11 -20.43 -9.53
C ASP A 204 17.04 -20.60 -10.62
N HIS A 205 15.84 -20.98 -10.19
CA HIS A 205 14.70 -21.12 -11.07
C HIS A 205 13.40 -20.77 -10.36
N ASP A 206 12.40 -20.44 -11.15
CA ASP A 206 11.07 -20.16 -10.65
C ASP A 206 10.32 -21.46 -10.35
N HIS A 207 10.00 -21.72 -9.07
CA HIS A 207 9.25 -22.91 -8.68
C HIS A 207 7.81 -22.98 -9.23
N LEU A 208 7.22 -21.88 -9.72
CA LEU A 208 5.87 -21.87 -10.31
C LEU A 208 5.88 -22.15 -11.81
N THR A 209 6.95 -21.76 -12.51
CA THR A 209 7.04 -21.91 -13.98
C THR A 209 8.07 -22.92 -14.44
N GLY A 210 9.02 -23.30 -13.59
CA GLY A 210 10.18 -24.13 -13.93
C GLY A 210 11.32 -23.35 -14.60
N LYS A 211 11.09 -22.09 -15.02
CA LYS A 211 12.03 -21.34 -15.84
C LYS A 211 13.27 -20.93 -15.04
N TYR A 212 14.43 -21.12 -15.65
CA TYR A 212 15.70 -20.60 -15.15
C TYR A 212 15.68 -19.08 -15.03
N ARG A 213 16.26 -18.55 -13.94
CA ARG A 213 16.32 -17.11 -13.65
C ARG A 213 17.73 -16.56 -13.78
N GLY A 214 18.73 -17.32 -13.34
CA GLY A 214 20.10 -16.88 -13.36
C GLY A 214 21.01 -17.71 -12.46
N ALA A 215 22.31 -17.46 -12.59
CA ALA A 215 23.31 -18.01 -11.70
C ALA A 215 23.28 -17.26 -10.36
N ALA A 216 23.42 -17.98 -9.26
CA ALA A 216 23.40 -17.42 -7.91
C ALA A 216 24.38 -18.12 -6.99
N HIS A 217 24.74 -17.48 -5.87
CA HIS A 217 25.37 -18.17 -4.75
C HIS A 217 24.40 -19.17 -4.12
N ASN A 218 24.92 -20.26 -3.57
CA ASN A 218 24.09 -21.29 -2.93
C ASN A 218 23.20 -20.69 -1.81
N GLN A 219 23.77 -19.84 -0.96
CA GLN A 219 23.03 -19.19 0.12
C GLN A 219 21.96 -18.22 -0.39
N CYS A 220 22.31 -17.38 -1.38
CA CYS A 220 21.36 -16.47 -2.02
C CYS A 220 20.15 -17.23 -2.58
N ASN A 221 20.39 -18.33 -3.29
CA ASN A 221 19.35 -19.19 -3.85
C ASN A 221 18.45 -19.80 -2.76
N LEU A 222 19.02 -20.29 -1.65
CA LEU A 222 18.24 -20.88 -0.55
C LEU A 222 17.35 -19.84 0.16
N ASP A 223 17.82 -18.61 0.29
CA ASP A 223 17.08 -17.51 0.93
C ASP A 223 16.06 -16.85 0.00
N PHE A 224 16.26 -16.94 -1.32
CA PHE A 224 15.40 -16.35 -2.35
C PHE A 224 14.15 -17.21 -2.58
N GLN A 225 13.28 -17.27 -1.57
CA GLN A 225 12.06 -18.08 -1.57
C GLN A 225 10.82 -17.25 -1.91
N LEU A 226 9.80 -17.93 -2.44
CA LEU A 226 8.49 -17.33 -2.68
C LEU A 226 7.92 -16.74 -1.37
N PRO A 227 7.47 -15.48 -1.36
CA PRO A 227 6.90 -14.86 -0.17
C PRO A 227 5.64 -15.60 0.27
N LYS A 228 5.53 -15.94 1.55
CA LYS A 228 4.38 -16.67 2.12
C LYS A 228 3.18 -15.78 2.41
N HIS A 229 2.92 -14.78 1.55
CA HIS A 229 1.76 -13.90 1.68
C HIS A 229 1.22 -13.49 0.32
N VAL A 230 -0.09 -13.21 0.28
CA VAL A 230 -0.80 -12.71 -0.90
C VAL A 230 -1.36 -11.32 -0.56
N PRO A 231 -0.84 -10.24 -1.17
CA PRO A 231 -1.37 -8.91 -0.94
C PRO A 231 -2.72 -8.71 -1.64
N ILE A 232 -3.65 -8.11 -0.92
CA ILE A 232 -4.98 -7.71 -1.37
C ILE A 232 -5.07 -6.20 -1.25
N PHE A 233 -5.07 -5.53 -2.39
CA PHE A 233 -5.07 -4.08 -2.48
C PHE A 233 -6.49 -3.56 -2.60
N PHE A 234 -6.77 -2.57 -1.77
CA PHE A 234 -7.90 -1.66 -1.90
C PHE A 234 -7.34 -0.24 -2.00
N HIS A 235 -8.09 0.69 -2.59
CA HIS A 235 -7.71 2.10 -2.60
C HIS A 235 -8.47 2.85 -1.53
N ASN A 236 -7.77 3.38 -0.52
CA ASN A 236 -8.34 3.95 0.69
C ASN A 236 -8.99 2.91 1.63
N LEU A 237 -8.37 1.72 1.73
CA LEU A 237 -8.83 0.60 2.56
C LEU A 237 -9.18 1.05 3.99
N SER A 238 -8.21 1.69 4.66
CA SER A 238 -8.30 2.04 6.07
C SER A 238 -9.33 3.13 6.36
N GLY A 239 -9.77 3.86 5.34
CA GLY A 239 -10.77 4.90 5.46
C GLY A 239 -12.18 4.46 5.04
N TYR A 240 -12.32 3.28 4.43
CA TYR A 240 -13.57 2.86 3.80
C TYR A 240 -13.80 1.35 3.89
N ASP A 241 -13.27 0.58 2.94
CA ASP A 241 -13.64 -0.83 2.72
C ASP A 241 -13.36 -1.74 3.92
N ALA A 242 -12.32 -1.42 4.71
CA ALA A 242 -11.99 -2.23 5.88
C ALA A 242 -13.18 -2.36 6.84
N HIS A 243 -13.93 -1.28 7.06
CA HIS A 243 -15.07 -1.27 7.97
C HIS A 243 -16.22 -2.18 7.51
N ILE A 244 -16.28 -2.50 6.21
CA ILE A 244 -17.32 -3.35 5.62
C ILE A 244 -17.14 -4.81 6.03
N PHE A 245 -15.91 -5.34 5.95
CA PHE A 245 -15.67 -6.78 6.06
C PHE A 245 -14.71 -7.18 7.19
N VAL A 246 -14.07 -6.25 7.90
CA VAL A 246 -13.07 -6.60 8.93
C VAL A 246 -13.65 -7.50 10.03
N LYS A 247 -14.92 -7.31 10.40
CA LYS A 247 -15.62 -8.17 11.37
C LYS A 247 -15.81 -9.58 10.84
N GLU A 248 -16.02 -9.72 9.54
CA GLU A 248 -16.24 -11.01 8.89
C GLU A 248 -15.00 -11.92 8.95
N LEU A 249 -13.80 -11.33 9.04
CA LEU A 249 -12.55 -12.09 9.19
C LEU A 249 -12.51 -12.92 10.47
N GLY A 250 -13.23 -12.52 11.51
CA GLY A 250 -13.26 -13.20 12.81
C GLY A 250 -14.14 -14.45 12.85
N PHE A 251 -14.99 -14.68 11.86
CA PHE A 251 -15.91 -15.83 11.85
C PHE A 251 -15.30 -17.14 11.32
N SER A 252 -14.16 -17.08 10.65
CA SER A 252 -13.43 -18.25 10.17
C SER A 252 -12.08 -18.39 10.87
N GLU A 253 -11.61 -19.61 11.02
CA GLU A 253 -10.33 -19.91 11.67
C GLU A 253 -9.13 -19.24 10.97
N GLY A 254 -8.06 -19.01 11.72
CA GLY A 254 -6.81 -18.42 11.24
C GLY A 254 -6.34 -17.26 12.11
N LYS A 255 -5.03 -17.19 12.35
CA LYS A 255 -4.45 -16.10 13.13
C LYS A 255 -4.59 -14.78 12.37
N ILE A 256 -5.15 -13.77 13.04
CA ILE A 256 -5.24 -12.40 12.51
C ILE A 256 -4.11 -11.58 13.13
N ASN A 257 -3.35 -10.89 12.29
CA ASN A 257 -2.35 -9.90 12.72
C ASN A 257 -2.80 -8.52 12.24
N VAL A 258 -2.61 -7.50 13.07
CA VAL A 258 -3.01 -6.12 12.75
C VAL A 258 -1.85 -5.19 13.06
N ILE A 259 -1.59 -4.24 12.15
CA ILE A 259 -0.72 -3.10 12.37
C ILE A 259 -1.63 -1.88 12.54
N PRO A 260 -2.01 -1.52 13.78
CA PRO A 260 -2.93 -0.42 14.02
C PRO A 260 -2.23 0.93 13.79
N ASN A 261 -3.01 1.93 13.36
CA ASN A 261 -2.60 3.34 13.38
C ASN A 261 -3.38 4.10 14.49
N THR A 262 -4.68 3.85 14.56
CA THR A 262 -5.62 4.34 15.58
C THR A 262 -6.62 3.23 15.87
N ASP A 263 -7.50 3.41 16.87
CA ASP A 263 -8.50 2.40 17.23
C ASP A 263 -9.47 2.06 16.08
N GLU A 264 -9.67 2.99 15.14
CA GLU A 264 -10.56 2.79 13.98
C GLU A 264 -9.82 2.51 12.68
N LYS A 265 -8.54 2.90 12.57
CA LYS A 265 -7.77 2.82 11.33
C LYS A 265 -6.57 1.90 11.46
N TYR A 266 -6.46 0.95 10.55
CA TYR A 266 -5.37 -0.02 10.47
C TYR A 266 -4.45 0.30 9.29
N ILE A 267 -3.13 0.27 9.48
CA ILE A 267 -2.15 0.45 8.39
C ILE A 267 -2.20 -0.75 7.44
N SER A 268 -2.21 -1.94 8.02
CA SER A 268 -2.39 -3.22 7.33
C SER A 268 -2.89 -4.23 8.34
N PHE A 269 -3.70 -5.16 7.87
CA PHE A 269 -4.09 -6.33 8.65
C PHE A 269 -4.00 -7.55 7.75
N SER A 270 -3.79 -8.70 8.37
CA SER A 270 -3.61 -9.94 7.66
C SER A 270 -4.25 -11.08 8.42
N LYS A 271 -4.56 -12.14 7.68
CA LYS A 271 -5.09 -13.38 8.23
C LYS A 271 -4.37 -14.56 7.63
N GLN A 272 -4.02 -15.52 8.48
CA GLN A 272 -3.42 -16.78 8.04
C GLN A 272 -4.50 -17.69 7.43
N VAL A 273 -4.23 -18.19 6.23
CA VAL A 273 -5.06 -19.17 5.51
C VAL A 273 -4.12 -20.27 5.00
N ASP A 274 -4.25 -21.47 5.56
CA ASP A 274 -3.27 -22.56 5.38
C ASP A 274 -1.83 -22.12 5.68
N ASN A 275 -0.92 -22.26 4.71
CA ASN A 275 0.50 -21.90 4.80
C ASN A 275 0.81 -20.51 4.22
N LEU A 276 -0.21 -19.74 3.85
CA LEU A 276 -0.07 -18.37 3.35
C LEU A 276 -0.76 -17.36 4.26
N GLU A 277 -0.33 -16.12 4.16
CA GLU A 277 -0.96 -14.98 4.83
C GLU A 277 -1.68 -14.12 3.78
N MET A 278 -2.99 -13.96 3.90
CA MET A 278 -3.72 -12.98 3.10
C MET A 278 -3.56 -11.61 3.76
N ARG A 279 -2.94 -10.65 3.07
CA ARG A 279 -2.55 -9.35 3.65
C ARG A 279 -3.31 -8.24 2.96
N PHE A 280 -4.12 -7.51 3.71
CA PHE A 280 -4.86 -6.37 3.20
C PHE A 280 -4.00 -5.10 3.26
N VAL A 281 -3.94 -4.39 2.14
CA VAL A 281 -3.03 -3.28 1.92
C VAL A 281 -3.79 -2.09 1.35
N ASP A 282 -3.60 -0.93 1.97
CA ASP A 282 -4.13 0.34 1.48
C ASP A 282 -3.19 0.93 0.41
N SER A 283 -3.59 0.87 -0.85
CA SER A 283 -2.81 1.43 -1.97
C SER A 283 -2.69 2.97 -1.90
N CYS A 284 -3.63 3.66 -1.25
CA CYS A 284 -3.60 5.13 -1.11
C CYS A 284 -2.42 5.60 -0.26
N ARG A 285 -1.83 4.72 0.56
CA ARG A 285 -0.61 5.01 1.34
C ARG A 285 0.65 5.13 0.48
N PHE A 286 0.66 4.49 -0.69
CA PHE A 286 1.76 4.56 -1.64
C PHE A 286 1.49 5.62 -2.71
N LEU A 287 0.22 5.80 -3.07
CA LEU A 287 -0.25 6.76 -4.06
C LEU A 287 -1.27 7.69 -3.40
N LEU A 288 -0.78 8.76 -2.75
CA LEU A 288 -1.56 9.72 -1.95
C LEU A 288 -2.43 10.65 -2.82
N SER A 289 -3.29 10.07 -3.65
CA SER A 289 -4.21 10.76 -4.53
C SER A 289 -5.37 9.85 -4.89
N SER A 290 -6.54 10.42 -5.18
CA SER A 290 -7.72 9.65 -5.59
C SER A 290 -7.48 8.88 -6.91
N LEU A 291 -8.19 7.77 -7.09
CA LEU A 291 -8.18 7.01 -8.34
C LEU A 291 -8.51 7.88 -9.57
N ASP A 292 -9.45 8.83 -9.45
CA ASP A 292 -9.81 9.76 -10.53
C ASP A 292 -8.60 10.60 -10.99
N ASN A 293 -7.79 11.08 -10.05
CA ASN A 293 -6.59 11.84 -10.37
C ASN A 293 -5.46 10.94 -10.89
N LEU A 294 -5.30 9.74 -10.31
CA LEU A 294 -4.30 8.78 -10.77
C LEU A 294 -4.59 8.30 -12.20
N ALA A 295 -5.86 8.03 -12.53
CA ALA A 295 -6.29 7.61 -13.85
C ALA A 295 -6.05 8.69 -14.92
N LYS A 296 -6.21 9.98 -14.57
CA LYS A 296 -5.94 11.11 -15.48
C LYS A 296 -4.47 11.24 -15.88
N ASN A 297 -3.55 10.71 -15.07
CA ASN A 297 -2.12 10.70 -15.39
C ASN A 297 -1.74 9.59 -16.37
N LEU A 298 -2.70 8.73 -16.76
CA LEU A 298 -2.48 7.61 -17.67
C LEU A 298 -3.12 7.87 -19.04
N THR A 299 -2.45 7.46 -20.11
CA THR A 299 -3.05 7.41 -21.45
C THR A 299 -3.91 6.15 -21.60
N PRO A 300 -4.93 6.14 -22.49
CA PRO A 300 -5.80 4.98 -22.70
C PRO A 300 -5.04 3.66 -22.95
N ASP A 301 -3.91 3.70 -23.65
CA ASP A 301 -3.05 2.53 -23.91
C ASP A 301 -2.34 1.97 -22.68
N GLN A 302 -2.16 2.79 -21.63
CA GLN A 302 -1.56 2.34 -20.37
C GLN A 302 -2.52 1.51 -19.52
N PHE A 303 -3.83 1.55 -19.80
CA PHE A 303 -4.84 0.69 -19.15
C PHE A 303 -4.84 -0.74 -19.71
N LYS A 304 -3.68 -1.39 -19.71
CA LYS A 304 -3.44 -2.70 -20.34
C LYS A 304 -4.48 -3.76 -19.97
N THR A 305 -4.82 -3.87 -18.68
CA THR A 305 -5.81 -4.84 -18.18
C THR A 305 -7.22 -4.55 -18.71
N VAL A 306 -7.62 -3.28 -18.74
CA VAL A 306 -8.94 -2.86 -19.23
C VAL A 306 -9.01 -3.06 -20.75
N LYS A 307 -7.96 -2.66 -21.46
CA LYS A 307 -7.85 -2.83 -22.92
C LYS A 307 -7.87 -4.30 -23.33
N ALA A 308 -7.14 -5.17 -22.64
CA ALA A 308 -7.16 -6.61 -22.89
C ALA A 308 -8.56 -7.21 -22.71
N ARG A 309 -9.35 -6.69 -21.76
CA ARG A 309 -10.68 -7.25 -21.44
C ARG A 309 -11.82 -6.69 -22.30
N PHE A 310 -11.75 -5.41 -22.66
CA PHE A 310 -12.84 -4.69 -23.32
C PHE A 310 -12.52 -4.27 -24.76
N GLY A 311 -11.30 -4.53 -25.24
CA GLY A 311 -10.86 -4.18 -26.60
C GLY A 311 -11.14 -2.70 -26.89
N ASP A 312 -11.78 -2.44 -28.02
CA ASP A 312 -12.09 -1.07 -28.48
C ASP A 312 -13.05 -0.31 -27.55
N ARG A 313 -13.77 -1.01 -26.66
CA ARG A 313 -14.70 -0.39 -25.69
C ARG A 313 -14.00 0.10 -24.41
N HIS A 314 -12.69 -0.10 -24.27
CA HIS A 314 -11.95 0.30 -23.06
C HIS A 314 -12.02 1.80 -22.78
N GLU A 315 -12.12 2.65 -23.80
CA GLU A 315 -12.26 4.10 -23.63
C GLU A 315 -13.54 4.50 -22.89
N LEU A 316 -14.59 3.68 -22.96
CA LEU A 316 -15.80 3.89 -22.17
C LEU A 316 -15.55 3.51 -20.71
N MET A 317 -14.77 2.46 -20.46
CA MET A 317 -14.51 1.92 -19.13
C MET A 317 -13.65 2.83 -18.26
N ILE A 318 -12.83 3.69 -18.87
CA ILE A 318 -11.98 4.65 -18.15
C ILE A 318 -12.70 5.94 -17.79
N ARG A 319 -13.96 6.12 -18.20
CA ARG A 319 -14.74 7.33 -17.90
C ARG A 319 -15.30 7.28 -16.48
N LYS A 320 -15.21 8.41 -15.78
CA LYS A 320 -15.81 8.58 -14.45
C LYS A 320 -17.33 8.33 -14.51
N GLY A 321 -17.87 7.61 -13.53
CA GLY A 321 -19.29 7.26 -13.44
C GLY A 321 -19.70 6.02 -14.24
N VAL A 322 -18.77 5.38 -14.95
CA VAL A 322 -19.01 4.09 -15.60
C VAL A 322 -18.72 2.97 -14.61
N PHE A 323 -19.79 2.53 -13.93
CA PHE A 323 -19.73 1.47 -12.92
C PHE A 323 -19.24 0.15 -13.52
N SER A 324 -18.12 -0.37 -13.02
CA SER A 324 -17.53 -1.60 -13.54
C SER A 324 -18.44 -2.80 -13.26
N LEU A 325 -19.01 -2.90 -12.05
CA LEU A 325 -19.99 -3.95 -11.70
C LEU A 325 -21.22 -3.95 -12.61
N ARG A 326 -21.68 -2.76 -13.04
CA ARG A 326 -22.81 -2.58 -13.97
C ARG A 326 -22.54 -3.17 -15.35
N ILE A 327 -21.27 -3.20 -15.78
CA ILE A 327 -20.86 -3.71 -17.09
C ILE A 327 -20.53 -5.20 -17.00
N TYR A 328 -19.80 -5.65 -15.97
CA TYR A 328 -19.55 -7.07 -15.74
C TYR A 328 -20.85 -7.88 -15.55
N GLY A 329 -21.86 -7.30 -14.88
CA GLY A 329 -23.19 -7.89 -14.74
C GLY A 329 -24.05 -7.89 -16.01
N TRP A 330 -23.75 -7.07 -17.02
CA TRP A 330 -24.49 -7.02 -18.29
C TRP A 330 -23.84 -7.83 -19.41
N THR A 331 -22.50 -7.91 -19.42
CA THR A 331 -21.74 -8.57 -20.50
C THR A 331 -21.16 -9.93 -20.11
N GLY A 332 -21.22 -10.32 -18.83
CA GLY A 332 -20.71 -11.60 -18.32
C GLY A 332 -21.79 -12.67 -18.14
N GLN A 333 -21.35 -13.93 -18.00
CA GLN A 333 -22.22 -15.09 -17.70
C GLN A 333 -23.07 -14.86 -16.43
N ALA A 334 -22.54 -14.09 -15.46
CA ALA A 334 -23.20 -13.65 -14.23
C ALA A 334 -24.49 -12.82 -14.45
N GLY A 335 -24.67 -12.16 -15.60
CA GLY A 335 -25.92 -11.45 -15.90
C GLY A 335 -27.12 -12.36 -16.15
N ARG A 336 -26.87 -13.62 -16.53
CA ARG A 336 -27.93 -14.61 -16.77
C ARG A 336 -28.48 -15.21 -15.49
N ASP A 337 -27.66 -15.30 -14.44
CA ASP A 337 -27.99 -15.95 -13.15
C ASP A 337 -28.58 -15.00 -12.10
N LEU A 338 -28.73 -13.71 -12.41
CA LEU A 338 -29.40 -12.75 -11.52
C LEU A 338 -30.89 -13.09 -11.39
N SER A 339 -31.33 -13.29 -10.14
CA SER A 339 -32.74 -13.53 -9.81
C SER A 339 -33.62 -12.32 -10.19
N PRO A 340 -34.93 -12.50 -10.40
CA PRO A 340 -35.85 -11.40 -10.69
C PRO A 340 -35.80 -10.27 -9.66
N ALA A 341 -35.57 -10.59 -8.38
CA ALA A 341 -35.40 -9.62 -7.30
C ALA A 341 -34.10 -8.81 -7.44
N GLN A 342 -32.98 -9.47 -7.78
CA GLN A 342 -31.70 -8.79 -8.03
C GLN A 342 -31.78 -7.88 -9.26
N ARG A 343 -32.49 -8.29 -10.32
CA ARG A 343 -32.76 -7.44 -11.50
C ARG A 343 -33.64 -6.23 -11.15
N SER A 344 -34.63 -6.41 -10.28
CA SER A 344 -35.50 -5.32 -9.81
C SER A 344 -34.74 -4.30 -8.95
N LEU A 345 -33.88 -4.75 -8.04
CA LEU A 345 -33.02 -3.89 -7.22
C LEU A 345 -32.00 -3.12 -8.08
N LEU A 346 -31.39 -3.79 -9.07
CA LEU A 346 -30.54 -3.14 -10.09
C LEU A 346 -31.32 -2.11 -10.91
N GLN A 347 -32.53 -2.42 -11.37
CA GLN A 347 -33.39 -1.47 -12.11
C GLN A 347 -33.86 -0.28 -11.25
N HIS A 348 -34.10 -0.50 -9.96
CA HIS A 348 -34.47 0.57 -9.04
C HIS A 348 -33.28 1.49 -8.73
N ALA A 349 -32.06 0.95 -8.60
CA ALA A 349 -30.83 1.73 -8.51
C ALA A 349 -30.57 2.54 -9.80
N LEU A 350 -30.83 1.94 -10.98
CA LEU A 350 -30.70 2.61 -12.29
C LEU A 350 -31.64 3.81 -12.47
N ARG A 351 -32.84 3.80 -11.87
CA ARG A 351 -33.79 4.93 -11.95
C ARG A 351 -33.44 6.10 -11.05
N ARG A 352 -32.59 5.91 -10.03
CA ARG A 352 -32.28 6.95 -9.03
C ARG A 352 -30.99 7.73 -9.30
N GLY A 353 -30.27 7.44 -10.38
CA GLY A 353 -29.16 8.29 -10.84
C GLY A 353 -28.12 8.60 -9.75
N TYR A 354 -27.63 7.56 -9.09
CA TYR A 354 -26.43 7.62 -8.26
C TYR A 354 -25.24 7.02 -9.00
#